data_AF-A0A0U4ARD0-F1
#
_entry.id   AF-A0A0U4ARD0-F1
#
_cell.length_a   1.000
_cell.length_b   1.000
_cell.length_c   1.000
_cell.angle_alpha   90.00
_cell.angle_beta   90.00
_cell.angle_gamma   90.00
#
_symmetry.space_group_name_H-M   'P 1'
#
loop_
_entity.id
_entity.type
_entity.pdbx_description
1 polymer ?
#
loop_
_entity_poly.entity_id
_entity_poly.type
_entity_poly.pdbx_seq_one_letter_code
_entity_poly.pdbx_strand_id
1 'polypeptide(L)'
;MKKLFPLGLILSTCFLLNGCAKSCNGNIETTVLFAKPGAKGGRDIYVDVVNKPDLGIKKTLLYEGKEFGTFPHVIIIQDPASKFASNSKICFTDYQKGVAEAGGDLTEDGIPQIRLY
;
A
#
# COMPACT_ATOMS: atom_id res chain seq x y z
N MET A 1 19.76 -55.80 -28.32
CA MET A 1 19.34 -54.69 -29.22
C MET A 1 18.45 -53.74 -28.42
N LYS A 2 18.79 -52.45 -28.39
CA LYS A 2 18.11 -51.35 -27.68
C LYS A 2 16.82 -50.94 -28.38
N LYS A 3 15.70 -50.70 -27.65
CA LYS A 3 14.64 -49.68 -27.91
C LYS A 3 13.90 -49.40 -26.58
N LEU A 4 14.32 -48.40 -25.80
CA LEU A 4 13.76 -47.04 -25.67
C LEU A 4 12.24 -46.98 -25.39
N PHE A 5 11.88 -46.77 -24.12
CA PHE A 5 10.55 -46.33 -23.66
C PHE A 5 10.44 -44.81 -23.83
N PRO A 6 9.36 -44.25 -24.43
CA PRO A 6 9.14 -42.82 -24.38
C PRO A 6 8.55 -42.43 -23.03
N LEU A 7 9.34 -41.66 -22.30
CA LEU A 7 8.96 -40.86 -21.14
C LEU A 7 7.95 -39.79 -21.61
N GLY A 8 6.66 -40.02 -21.37
CA GLY A 8 5.58 -39.06 -21.62
C GLY A 8 5.59 -37.97 -20.57
N LEU A 9 6.22 -36.86 -20.91
CA LEU A 9 6.56 -35.70 -20.12
C LEU A 9 5.46 -34.62 -20.26
N ILE A 10 5.01 -34.04 -19.12
CA ILE A 10 4.53 -32.64 -18.96
C ILE A 10 3.15 -32.32 -19.59
N LEU A 11 2.19 -31.68 -18.91
CA LEU A 11 2.27 -30.32 -18.36
C LEU A 11 1.20 -30.14 -17.28
N SER A 12 1.65 -30.02 -16.03
CA SER A 12 0.86 -29.49 -14.93
C SER A 12 0.53 -28.04 -15.27
N THR A 13 -0.73 -27.78 -15.63
CA THR A 13 -1.28 -26.42 -15.77
C THR A 13 -1.37 -25.81 -14.38
N CYS A 14 -0.24 -25.24 -13.97
CA CYS A 14 -0.15 -24.34 -12.83
C CYS A 14 -1.12 -23.18 -13.10
N PHE A 15 -2.22 -23.17 -12.33
CA PHE A 15 -3.15 -22.07 -12.17
C PHE A 15 -2.36 -20.84 -11.69
N LEU A 16 -1.74 -20.12 -12.61
CA LEU A 16 -1.23 -18.79 -12.36
C LEU A 16 -2.40 -17.82 -12.39
N LEU A 17 -3.14 -17.75 -11.29
CA LEU A 17 -3.86 -16.55 -10.86
C LEU A 17 -2.81 -15.48 -10.49
N ASN A 18 -1.97 -15.12 -11.45
CA ASN A 18 -1.12 -13.96 -11.35
C ASN A 18 -2.03 -12.78 -11.70
N GLY A 19 -2.83 -12.35 -10.72
CA GLY A 19 -3.46 -11.04 -10.78
C GLY A 19 -2.33 -10.08 -11.08
N CYS A 20 -2.32 -9.54 -12.31
CA CYS A 20 -1.30 -8.62 -12.77
C CYS A 20 -1.32 -7.42 -11.83
N ALA A 21 -0.50 -7.48 -10.78
CA ALA A 21 -0.24 -6.33 -9.94
C ALA A 21 0.34 -5.30 -10.89
N LYS A 22 -0.45 -4.28 -11.22
CA LYS A 22 -0.07 -3.23 -12.16
C LYS A 22 1.26 -2.67 -11.63
N SER A 23 2.34 -2.94 -12.36
CA SER A 23 3.67 -2.43 -12.04
C SER A 23 3.56 -0.90 -12.00
N CYS A 24 4.08 -0.27 -10.96
CA CYS A 24 4.08 1.19 -10.84
C CYS A 24 5.07 1.86 -11.81
N ASN A 25 5.80 1.10 -12.65
CA ASN A 25 6.61 1.60 -13.77
C ASN A 25 7.55 2.76 -13.42
N GLY A 26 8.22 2.68 -12.26
CA GLY A 26 9.14 3.72 -11.77
C GLY A 26 8.49 4.79 -10.89
N ASN A 27 7.17 4.78 -10.74
CA ASN A 27 6.45 5.61 -9.78
C ASN A 27 6.62 5.07 -8.35
N ILE A 28 6.31 5.92 -7.37
CA ILE A 28 6.25 5.52 -5.97
C ILE A 28 5.10 4.52 -5.82
N GLU A 29 5.41 3.37 -5.24
CA GLU A 29 4.51 2.25 -5.02
C GLU A 29 4.16 2.15 -3.55
N THR A 30 2.87 2.00 -3.25
CA THR A 30 2.40 1.79 -1.89
C THR A 30 1.41 0.64 -1.80
N THR A 31 1.41 -0.03 -0.65
CA THR A 31 0.37 -1.00 -0.27
C THR A 31 -0.62 -0.30 0.65
N VAL A 32 -1.92 -0.36 0.33
CA VAL A 32 -2.95 0.21 1.19
C VAL A 32 -3.18 -0.70 2.38
N LEU A 33 -3.10 -0.12 3.58
CA LEU A 33 -3.25 -0.81 4.86
C LEU A 33 -4.71 -0.74 5.32
N PHE A 34 -5.24 0.47 5.45
CA PHE A 34 -6.64 0.74 5.73
C PHE A 34 -7.00 2.20 5.40
N ALA A 35 -8.30 2.49 5.40
CA ALA A 35 -8.82 3.85 5.24
C ALA A 35 -9.73 4.21 6.42
N LYS A 36 -9.66 5.46 6.87
CA LYS A 36 -10.56 6.01 7.90
C LYS A 36 -11.22 7.31 7.43
N PRO A 37 -12.32 7.76 8.05
CA PRO A 37 -12.85 9.10 7.82
C PRO A 37 -11.78 10.16 8.10
N GLY A 38 -11.57 11.09 7.16
CA GLY A 38 -10.60 12.18 7.32
C GLY A 38 -11.14 13.33 8.17
N ALA A 39 -10.28 13.99 8.94
CA ALA A 39 -10.67 15.08 9.84
C ALA A 39 -11.36 16.27 9.14
N LYS A 40 -11.02 16.51 7.87
CA LYS A 40 -11.56 17.60 7.04
C LYS A 40 -12.56 17.11 5.98
N GLY A 41 -13.11 15.91 6.18
CA GLY A 41 -13.95 15.22 5.20
C GLY A 41 -13.15 14.33 4.25
N GLY A 42 -13.85 13.49 3.50
CA GLY A 42 -13.25 12.44 2.68
C GLY A 42 -12.63 11.32 3.52
N ARG A 43 -11.48 10.80 3.08
CA ARG A 43 -10.78 9.67 3.70
C ARG A 43 -9.31 9.98 3.91
N ASP A 44 -8.75 9.42 4.98
CA ASP A 44 -7.31 9.29 5.18
C ASP A 44 -6.91 7.85 4.90
N ILE A 45 -5.95 7.68 3.98
CA ILE A 45 -5.52 6.36 3.49
C ILE A 45 -4.14 6.06 4.05
N TYR A 46 -4.07 5.03 4.88
CA TYR A 46 -2.83 4.55 5.48
C TYR A 46 -2.18 3.61 4.50
N VAL A 47 -0.93 3.88 4.17
CA VAL A 47 -0.19 3.07 3.21
C VAL A 47 1.22 2.81 3.69
N ASP A 48 1.76 1.66 3.31
CA ASP A 48 3.18 1.36 3.42
C ASP A 48 3.87 1.61 2.08
N VAL A 49 4.91 2.43 2.08
CA VAL A 49 5.67 2.79 0.88
C VAL A 49 6.72 1.72 0.58
N VAL A 50 6.61 1.10 -0.59
CA VAL A 50 7.38 -0.09 -0.94
C VAL A 50 8.76 0.23 -1.50
N ASN A 51 8.85 1.25 -2.38
CA ASN A 51 10.05 1.52 -3.17
C ASN A 51 10.66 2.91 -2.94
N LYS A 52 10.19 3.65 -1.91
CA LYS A 52 10.69 4.97 -1.53
C LYS A 52 10.70 5.14 0.01
N PRO A 53 11.63 4.48 0.72
CA PRO A 53 11.59 4.36 2.18
C PRO A 53 11.77 5.70 2.92
N ASP A 54 12.40 6.68 2.27
CA ASP A 54 12.62 8.03 2.80
C ASP A 54 11.34 8.87 2.93
N LEU A 55 10.24 8.42 2.31
CA LEU A 55 8.96 9.12 2.35
C LEU A 55 8.14 8.83 3.61
N GLY A 56 8.34 7.66 4.22
CA GLY A 56 7.56 7.18 5.36
C GLY A 56 8.39 6.94 6.61
N ILE A 57 7.70 6.58 7.69
CA ILE A 57 8.34 6.22 8.96
C ILE A 57 7.89 4.84 9.44
N LYS A 58 8.73 4.19 10.24
CA LYS A 58 8.31 2.96 10.91
C LYS A 58 7.27 3.31 11.97
N LYS A 59 6.11 2.65 11.92
CA LYS A 59 5.02 2.91 12.86
C LYS A 59 4.20 1.66 13.14
N THR A 60 3.82 1.51 14.41
CA THR A 60 2.75 0.60 14.83
C THR A 60 1.42 1.34 14.71
N LEU A 61 0.53 0.82 13.87
CA LEU A 61 -0.78 1.40 13.62
C LEU A 61 -1.84 0.74 14.49
N LEU A 62 -2.76 1.55 14.99
CA LEU A 62 -3.98 1.08 15.62
C LEU A 62 -5.15 1.28 14.66
N TYR A 63 -6.09 0.34 14.65
CA TYR A 63 -7.36 0.47 13.98
C TYR A 63 -8.47 0.16 15.00
N GLU A 64 -9.40 1.10 15.19
CA GLU A 64 -10.48 1.00 16.18
C GLU A 64 -9.97 0.63 17.60
N GLY A 65 -8.86 1.25 18.01
CA GLY A 65 -8.24 1.05 19.32
C GLY A 65 -7.48 -0.27 19.50
N LYS A 66 -7.32 -1.08 18.45
CA LYS A 66 -6.57 -2.34 18.48
C LYS A 66 -5.34 -2.26 17.60
N GLU A 67 -4.27 -2.95 17.99
CA GLU A 67 -3.08 -3.06 17.13
C GLU A 67 -3.44 -3.72 15.80
N PHE A 68 -3.21 -2.98 14.71
CA PHE A 68 -3.39 -3.47 13.36
C PHE A 68 -2.10 -4.10 12.84
N GLY A 69 -0.95 -3.48 13.13
CA GLY A 69 0.36 -4.01 12.79
C GLY A 69 1.45 -2.95 12.80
N THR A 70 2.70 -3.39 12.65
CA THR A 70 3.87 -2.52 12.55
C THR A 70 4.45 -2.56 11.14
N PHE A 71 4.59 -1.40 10.52
CA PHE A 71 5.00 -1.26 9.12
C PHE A 71 6.23 -0.35 9.00
N PRO A 72 7.11 -0.61 8.01
CA PRO A 72 8.40 0.06 7.92
C PRO A 72 8.34 1.50 7.39
N HIS A 73 7.42 1.82 6.47
CA HIS A 73 7.41 3.12 5.76
C HIS A 73 6.00 3.67 5.62
N VAL A 74 5.37 3.99 6.75
CA VAL A 74 4.00 4.49 6.79
C VAL A 74 3.92 5.96 6.40
N ILE A 75 2.95 6.27 5.54
CA ILE A 75 2.43 7.62 5.30
C ILE A 75 0.91 7.62 5.30
N ILE A 76 0.33 8.82 5.39
CA ILE A 76 -1.11 9.04 5.20
C ILE A 76 -1.31 9.82 3.89
N ILE A 77 -2.14 9.27 3.00
CA ILE A 77 -2.61 9.99 1.81
C ILE A 77 -3.97 10.60 2.14
N GLN A 78 -4.05 11.93 2.08
CA GLN A 78 -5.30 12.66 2.19
C GLN A 78 -6.11 12.51 0.89
N ASP A 79 -7.28 11.89 0.99
CA ASP A 79 -8.16 11.57 -0.13
C ASP A 79 -9.55 12.23 0.06
N PRO A 80 -9.65 13.56 -0.13
CA PRO A 80 -10.90 14.30 0.06
C PRO A 80 -12.03 13.80 -0.85
N ALA A 81 -11.69 13.18 -1.98
CA ALA A 81 -12.65 12.65 -2.95
C ALA A 81 -12.95 11.15 -2.76
N SER A 82 -12.39 10.49 -1.74
CA SER A 82 -12.57 9.05 -1.46
C SER A 82 -12.28 8.13 -2.64
N LYS A 83 -11.32 8.50 -3.51
CA LYS A 83 -10.93 7.76 -4.71
C LYS A 83 -10.18 6.46 -4.43
N PHE A 84 -9.51 6.35 -3.28
CA PHE A 84 -8.50 5.31 -3.03
C PHE A 84 -8.87 4.31 -1.94
N ALA A 85 -9.97 4.54 -1.22
CA ALA A 85 -10.35 3.70 -0.07
C ALA A 85 -10.56 2.21 -0.41
N SER A 86 -10.92 1.89 -1.66
CA SER A 86 -11.12 0.51 -2.12
C SER A 86 -9.90 -0.10 -2.83
N ASN A 87 -8.79 0.64 -2.91
CA ASN A 87 -7.58 0.16 -3.58
C ASN A 87 -6.75 -0.70 -2.63
N SER A 88 -6.10 -1.73 -3.16
CA SER A 88 -5.04 -2.48 -2.45
C SER A 88 -3.64 -1.89 -2.68
N LYS A 89 -3.49 -1.11 -3.75
CA LYS A 89 -2.23 -0.49 -4.18
C LYS A 89 -2.49 0.90 -4.73
N ILE A 90 -1.60 1.84 -4.44
CA ILE A 90 -1.60 3.18 -5.04
C ILE A 90 -0.22 3.45 -5.64
N CYS A 91 -0.19 3.88 -6.90
CA CYS A 91 1.03 4.33 -7.56
C CYS A 91 0.94 5.84 -7.79
N PHE A 92 1.95 6.61 -7.43
CA PHE A 92 1.99 8.06 -7.67
C PHE A 92 3.41 8.59 -7.88
N THR A 93 3.52 9.78 -8.45
CA THR A 93 4.80 10.46 -8.68
C THR A 93 4.78 11.81 -8.00
N ASP A 94 3.76 12.60 -8.32
CA ASP A 94 3.60 13.95 -7.80
C ASP A 94 2.74 13.94 -6.53
N TYR A 95 3.23 14.63 -5.51
CA TYR A 95 2.52 14.79 -4.25
C TYR A 95 2.91 16.10 -3.58
N GLN A 96 1.97 16.64 -2.81
CA GLN A 96 2.24 17.72 -1.88
C GLN A 96 2.44 17.14 -0.50
N LYS A 97 3.47 17.60 0.22
CA LYS A 97 3.57 17.33 1.67
C LYS A 97 2.48 18.15 2.37
N GLY A 98 1.63 17.46 3.13
CA GLY A 98 0.71 18.09 4.06
C GLY A 98 1.45 18.65 5.26
N VAL A 99 0.82 19.59 5.96
CA VAL A 99 1.26 19.95 7.31
C VAL A 99 0.93 18.75 8.19
N ALA A 100 1.91 18.16 8.87
CA ALA A 100 1.64 17.08 9.82
C ALA A 100 0.66 17.63 10.87
N GLU A 101 -0.61 17.22 10.81
CA GLU A 101 -1.59 17.61 11.81
C GLU A 101 -1.30 16.77 13.06
N ALA A 102 -0.84 17.43 14.12
CA ALA A 102 -0.74 16.80 15.43
C ALA A 102 -2.16 16.45 15.89
N GLY A 103 -2.41 15.16 16.16
CA GLY A 103 -3.63 14.71 16.84
C GLY A 103 -4.87 14.51 15.97
N GLY A 104 -4.98 13.30 15.41
CA GLY A 104 -6.28 12.65 15.16
C GLY A 104 -6.49 11.42 16.07
N ASP A 105 -5.40 10.82 16.51
CA ASP A 105 -5.29 9.80 17.55
C ASP A 105 -3.84 9.87 18.03
N LEU A 106 -3.56 9.62 19.33
CA LEU A 106 -2.20 9.72 19.91
C LEU A 106 -1.16 8.82 19.19
N THR A 107 -1.61 7.94 18.30
CA THR A 107 -0.80 7.00 17.51
C THR A 107 -0.44 7.49 16.12
N GLU A 108 -0.96 8.61 15.66
CA GLU A 108 -0.72 9.13 14.29
C GLU A 108 0.33 10.23 14.24
N ASP A 109 0.75 10.70 15.42
CA ASP A 109 1.76 11.72 15.55
C ASP A 109 3.07 11.30 14.85
N GLY A 110 3.58 12.22 14.03
CA GLY A 110 4.81 12.04 13.27
C GLY A 110 4.67 11.26 11.96
N ILE A 111 3.51 10.68 11.64
CA ILE A 111 3.31 10.04 10.33
C ILE A 111 3.24 11.14 9.24
N PRO A 112 4.10 11.09 8.21
CA PRO A 112 4.04 12.05 7.12
C PRO A 112 2.68 11.99 6.41
N GLN A 113 2.09 13.16 6.19
CA GLN A 113 0.85 13.30 5.43
C GLN A 113 1.16 13.87 4.05
N ILE A 114 0.51 13.35 3.02
CA ILE A 114 0.63 13.86 1.66
C ILE A 114 -0.73 13.98 0.98
N ARG A 115 -0.80 14.80 -0.06
CA ARG A 115 -1.93 14.87 -0.99
C ARG A 115 -1.45 14.57 -2.39
N LEU A 116 -2.19 13.72 -3.10
CA LEU A 116 -1.94 13.41 -4.51
C LEU A 116 -2.77 14.36 -5.40
N TYR A 117 -2.23 14.69 -6.56
CA TYR A 117 -2.86 15.55 -7.57
C TYR A 117 -3.53 14.73 -8.67
#